data_AF-A0A7Y5G0N2-F1
#
_entry.id   AF-A0A7Y5G0N2-F1
#
_cell.length_a   1.000
_cell.length_b   1.000
_cell.length_c   1.000
_cell.angle_alpha   90.00
_cell.angle_beta   90.00
_cell.angle_gamma   90.00
#
_symmetry.space_group_name_H-M   'P 1'
#
loop_
_entity.id
_entity.type
_entity.pdbx_description
1 polymer ?
#
loop_
_entity_poly.entity_id
_entity_poly.type
_entity_poly.pdbx_seq_one_letter_code
_entity_poly.pdbx_strand_id
1 'polypeptide(L)'
;IFDFRFNTGGTALARDGLVLLFNQTVATVGFDRRVRGEDHFAMQPDPQRPASALVIRGDPNTFYNKPIAILIGPGSISAGELEARRLSFHPRARIFGKAAAGGNTGSDNINLGNSDWSAMLATGPQYLVSTHEYLSHKALEPHEKVWFDRDDVARGEDTVVKAAMAWIAKQTTGVADEASGSLPTQFMLQQNYPNPFNPSTAITYQLPLNSEVKLAVYNIAGQLVRTLVDRERHNAGAYTITWDGKDESGKLAASGVYVYRLEAVSRVDSKKMILLR
;
A
#
# COMPACT_ATOMS: atom_id res chain seq x y z
N ILE A 1 -1.75 13.90 13.07
CA ILE A 1 -2.90 13.63 12.17
C ILE A 1 -2.69 14.47 10.91
N PHE A 2 -2.83 13.88 9.73
CA PHE A 2 -2.79 14.58 8.45
C PHE A 2 -4.18 14.53 7.83
N ASP A 3 -4.77 15.68 7.55
CA ASP A 3 -6.14 15.77 7.06
C ASP A 3 -6.17 16.14 5.57
N PHE A 4 -6.62 15.19 4.74
CA PHE A 4 -6.80 15.35 3.31
C PHE A 4 -8.28 15.35 2.90
N ARG A 5 -9.24 15.29 3.83
CA ARG A 5 -10.67 15.10 3.54
C ARG A 5 -11.25 16.09 2.55
N PHE A 6 -10.69 17.30 2.53
CA PHE A 6 -11.09 18.41 1.68
C PHE A 6 -9.97 18.92 0.77
N ASN A 7 -8.88 18.14 0.64
CA ASN A 7 -7.77 18.51 -0.23
C ASN A 7 -8.04 18.05 -1.67
N THR A 8 -8.51 18.98 -2.50
CA THR A 8 -8.85 18.73 -3.90
C THR A 8 -7.64 18.71 -4.85
N GLY A 9 -6.42 18.82 -4.31
CA GLY A 9 -5.17 18.74 -5.05
C GLY A 9 -4.53 20.10 -5.34
N GLY A 10 -3.84 20.20 -6.47
CA GLY A 10 -2.96 21.32 -6.83
C GLY A 10 -1.57 20.83 -7.19
N THR A 11 -0.54 21.64 -6.93
CA THR A 11 0.85 21.20 -7.08
C THR A 11 1.19 20.21 -5.98
N ALA A 12 1.71 19.04 -6.34
CA ALA A 12 2.20 18.05 -5.38
C ALA A 12 3.47 18.58 -4.70
N LEU A 13 3.34 19.02 -3.45
CA LEU A 13 4.38 19.78 -2.72
C LEU A 13 5.12 18.98 -1.65
N ALA A 14 4.73 17.74 -1.33
CA ALA A 14 5.23 17.08 -0.12
C ALA A 14 6.54 16.29 -0.31
N ARG A 15 7.45 16.74 -1.17
CA ARG A 15 8.75 16.05 -1.33
C ARG A 15 9.56 16.08 -0.03
N ASP A 16 9.73 17.25 0.57
CA ASP A 16 10.59 17.39 1.75
C ASP A 16 9.89 16.97 3.04
N GLY A 17 8.57 17.20 3.15
CA GLY A 17 7.80 16.85 4.34
C GLY A 17 7.66 15.34 4.59
N LEU A 18 7.48 14.55 3.53
CA LEU A 18 7.36 13.09 3.68
C LEU A 18 8.68 12.44 4.09
N VAL A 19 9.83 12.99 3.69
CA VAL A 19 11.15 12.46 4.07
C VAL A 19 11.32 12.39 5.59
N LEU A 20 10.79 13.38 6.32
CA LEU A 20 10.82 13.43 7.79
C LEU A 20 10.02 12.32 8.46
N LEU A 21 9.15 11.63 7.73
CA LEU A 21 8.26 10.62 8.31
C LEU A 21 8.82 9.21 8.13
N PHE A 22 9.63 8.95 7.11
CA PHE A 22 10.06 7.59 6.77
C PHE A 22 11.49 7.33 7.23
N ASN A 23 11.76 6.10 7.69
CA ASN A 23 13.09 5.68 8.13
C ASN A 23 13.98 5.11 7.01
N GLN A 24 13.46 5.03 5.79
CA GLN A 24 14.14 4.40 4.67
C GLN A 24 13.58 4.90 3.34
N THR A 25 14.25 4.52 2.26
CA THR A 25 13.75 4.79 0.91
C THR A 25 12.54 3.90 0.59
N VAL A 26 11.46 4.52 0.12
CA VAL A 26 10.21 3.84 -0.26
C VAL A 26 9.75 4.34 -1.62
N ALA A 27 9.70 3.43 -2.60
CA ALA A 27 9.02 3.66 -3.87
C ALA A 27 7.51 3.51 -3.65
N THR A 28 6.74 4.49 -4.13
CA THR A 28 5.31 4.59 -3.85
C THR A 28 4.49 4.38 -5.12
N VAL A 29 4.31 5.45 -5.88
CA VAL A 29 3.54 5.49 -7.12
C VAL A 29 4.37 6.06 -8.26
N GLY A 30 3.96 5.75 -9.48
CA GLY A 30 4.50 6.32 -10.71
C GLY A 30 3.39 6.78 -11.65
N PHE A 31 3.76 7.41 -12.75
CA PHE A 31 2.85 7.76 -13.84
C PHE A 31 3.33 7.09 -15.11
N ASP A 32 2.38 6.48 -15.82
CA ASP A 32 2.56 6.11 -17.21
C ASP A 32 1.78 7.06 -18.09
N ARG A 33 2.21 7.18 -19.34
CA ARG A 33 1.51 7.97 -20.36
C ARG A 33 1.22 7.13 -21.59
N ARG A 34 0.10 7.46 -22.24
CA ARG A 34 -0.24 6.94 -23.56
C ARG A 34 0.78 7.38 -24.58
N VAL A 35 1.19 6.44 -25.43
CA VAL A 35 2.16 6.69 -26.52
C VAL A 35 1.55 6.57 -27.92
N ARG A 36 0.39 5.94 -28.02
CA ARG A 36 -0.38 5.79 -29.25
C ARG A 36 -1.78 6.29 -29.03
N GLY A 37 -2.27 7.12 -29.96
CA GLY A 37 -3.61 7.70 -29.86
C GLY A 37 -4.70 6.68 -30.16
N GLU A 38 -4.39 5.72 -31.04
CA GLU A 38 -5.24 4.65 -31.51
C GLU A 38 -5.29 3.42 -30.57
N ASP A 39 -4.32 3.30 -29.66
CA ASP A 39 -4.24 2.21 -28.68
C ASP A 39 -4.18 2.79 -27.26
N HIS A 40 -5.34 2.80 -26.61
CA HIS A 40 -5.48 3.31 -25.24
C HIS A 40 -4.80 2.42 -24.18
N PHE A 41 -4.26 1.25 -24.54
CA PHE A 41 -3.51 0.36 -23.65
C PHE A 41 -1.99 0.45 -23.86
N ALA A 42 -1.53 1.06 -24.96
CA ALA A 42 -0.12 1.33 -25.20
C ALA A 42 0.38 2.43 -24.26
N MET A 43 0.90 2.01 -23.11
CA MET A 43 1.45 2.85 -22.05
C MET A 43 2.96 2.69 -21.94
N GLN A 44 3.64 3.77 -21.55
CA GLN A 44 5.05 3.73 -21.14
C GLN A 44 5.27 4.65 -19.93
N PRO A 45 6.34 4.44 -19.15
CA PRO A 45 6.75 5.37 -18.09
C PRO A 45 6.77 6.80 -18.57
N ASP A 46 6.07 7.69 -17.87
CA ASP A 46 6.00 9.10 -18.25
C ASP A 46 7.37 9.78 -18.07
N PRO A 47 8.07 10.15 -19.14
CA PRO A 47 9.39 10.78 -19.02
C PRO A 47 9.33 12.16 -18.37
N GLN A 48 8.16 12.81 -18.36
CA GLN A 48 7.97 14.12 -17.71
C GLN A 48 7.70 13.98 -16.21
N ARG A 49 7.22 12.82 -15.76
CA ARG A 49 6.88 12.52 -14.35
C ARG A 49 7.43 11.15 -13.95
N PRO A 50 8.76 10.98 -13.94
CA PRO A 50 9.37 9.69 -13.65
C PRO A 50 9.02 9.26 -12.22
N ALA A 51 8.78 7.96 -12.01
CA ALA A 51 8.46 7.42 -10.68
C ALA A 51 9.55 7.73 -9.63
N SER A 52 10.81 7.88 -10.06
CA SER A 52 11.94 8.30 -9.21
C SER A 52 11.71 9.66 -8.51
N ALA A 53 10.87 10.52 -9.08
CA ALA A 53 10.51 11.82 -8.53
C ALA A 53 9.50 11.74 -7.38
N LEU A 54 8.86 10.59 -7.19
CA LEU A 54 7.86 10.32 -6.14
C LEU A 54 8.38 9.32 -5.09
N VAL A 55 9.60 8.83 -5.26
CA VAL A 55 10.31 8.04 -4.24
C VAL A 55 10.54 8.90 -3.00
N ILE A 56 10.12 8.39 -1.85
CA ILE A 56 10.39 9.01 -0.55
C ILE A 56 11.75 8.50 -0.08
N ARG A 57 12.69 9.41 0.20
CA ARG A 57 14.06 9.06 0.62
C ARG A 57 14.22 9.33 2.11
N GLY A 58 13.59 8.49 2.94
CA GLY A 58 13.61 8.64 4.39
C GLY A 58 15.00 8.46 5.03
N ASP A 59 15.14 8.97 6.25
CA ASP A 59 16.38 8.91 7.06
C ASP A 59 16.13 8.10 8.35
N PRO A 60 16.85 6.99 8.59
CA PRO A 60 16.66 6.17 9.78
C PRO A 60 17.01 6.88 11.09
N ASN A 61 17.75 7.99 11.06
CA ASN A 61 18.23 8.68 12.25
C ASN A 61 17.32 9.82 12.73
N THR A 62 16.49 10.38 11.84
CA THR A 62 15.73 11.61 12.14
C THR A 62 14.23 11.49 11.91
N PHE A 63 13.73 10.30 11.56
CA PHE A 63 12.33 10.12 11.18
C PHE A 63 11.35 10.19 12.36
N TYR A 64 10.12 10.58 12.05
CA TYR A 64 8.99 10.53 12.97
C TYR A 64 8.54 9.08 13.23
N ASN A 65 8.85 8.54 14.40
CA ASN A 65 8.52 7.15 14.77
C ASN A 65 7.26 6.99 15.65
N LYS A 66 6.23 7.80 15.42
CA LYS A 66 4.96 7.73 16.18
C LYS A 66 3.78 7.38 15.24
N PRO A 67 2.62 6.96 15.78
CA PRO A 67 1.45 6.64 14.95
C PRO A 67 1.02 7.83 14.08
N ILE A 68 0.69 7.57 12.82
CA ILE A 68 0.24 8.57 11.85
C ILE A 68 -1.20 8.25 11.46
N ALA A 69 -2.16 9.11 11.82
CA ALA A 69 -3.50 9.03 11.27
C ALA A 69 -3.63 9.94 10.04
N ILE A 70 -4.16 9.39 8.96
CA ILE A 70 -4.45 10.06 7.69
C ILE A 70 -5.97 10.12 7.56
N LEU A 71 -6.53 11.32 7.41
CA LEU A 71 -7.97 11.48 7.22
C LEU A 71 -8.23 11.73 5.74
N ILE A 72 -9.14 10.97 5.14
CA ILE A 72 -9.52 11.11 3.73
C ILE A 72 -11.04 11.17 3.58
N GLY A 73 -11.49 11.70 2.45
CA GLY A 73 -12.90 11.76 2.12
C GLY A 73 -13.11 12.01 0.64
N PRO A 74 -14.36 12.16 0.19
CA PRO A 74 -14.65 12.36 -1.23
C PRO A 74 -14.04 13.65 -1.81
N GLY A 75 -13.64 14.60 -0.96
CA GLY A 75 -12.90 15.81 -1.35
C GLY A 75 -11.38 15.60 -1.49
N SER A 76 -10.84 14.42 -1.15
CA SER A 76 -9.47 14.02 -1.44
C SER A 76 -9.33 13.68 -2.92
N ILE A 77 -8.78 14.58 -3.72
CA ILE A 77 -8.70 14.45 -5.20
C ILE A 77 -7.28 14.81 -5.67
N SER A 78 -6.86 14.26 -6.81
CA SER A 78 -5.61 14.64 -7.49
C SER A 78 -4.41 14.59 -6.53
N ALA A 79 -3.65 15.67 -6.36
CA ALA A 79 -2.52 15.73 -5.45
C ALA A 79 -2.91 15.41 -3.98
N GLY A 80 -4.14 15.67 -3.55
CA GLY A 80 -4.61 15.33 -2.20
C GLY A 80 -4.70 13.82 -1.97
N GLU A 81 -5.23 13.08 -2.94
CA GLU A 81 -5.26 11.61 -2.88
C GLU A 81 -3.86 11.02 -3.10
N LEU A 82 -3.09 11.56 -4.04
CA LEU A 82 -1.69 11.18 -4.28
C LEU A 82 -0.88 11.22 -2.99
N GLU A 83 -0.91 12.34 -2.26
CA GLU A 83 -0.08 12.48 -1.05
C GLU A 83 -0.63 11.66 0.12
N ALA A 84 -1.96 11.54 0.28
CA ALA A 84 -2.54 10.63 1.25
C ALA A 84 -2.13 9.17 0.99
N ARG A 85 -2.13 8.76 -0.29
CA ARG A 85 -1.68 7.42 -0.73
C ARG A 85 -0.20 7.25 -0.50
N ARG A 86 0.65 8.22 -0.85
CA ARG A 86 2.10 8.13 -0.58
C ARG A 86 2.39 8.03 0.91
N LEU A 87 1.71 8.81 1.74
CA LEU A 87 1.83 8.75 3.19
C LEU A 87 1.34 7.41 3.76
N SER A 88 0.37 6.75 3.13
CA SER A 88 -0.11 5.43 3.59
C SER A 88 0.90 4.30 3.41
N PHE A 89 1.99 4.52 2.67
CA PHE A 89 3.11 3.58 2.64
C PHE A 89 3.91 3.60 3.95
N HIS A 90 3.70 4.62 4.80
CA HIS A 90 4.34 4.70 6.09
C HIS A 90 3.86 3.53 6.96
N PRO A 91 4.77 2.74 7.55
CA PRO A 91 4.40 1.50 8.22
C PRO A 91 3.46 1.78 9.42
N ARG A 92 3.63 2.90 10.13
CA ARG A 92 2.77 3.31 11.25
C ARG A 92 1.55 4.17 10.85
N ALA A 93 1.21 4.24 9.57
CA ALA A 93 0.06 5.00 9.10
C ALA A 93 -1.25 4.18 9.16
N ARG A 94 -2.34 4.86 9.50
CA ARG A 94 -3.70 4.33 9.39
C ARG A 94 -4.61 5.39 8.79
N ILE A 95 -5.57 4.95 7.98
CA ILE A 95 -6.45 5.84 7.20
C ILE A 95 -7.86 5.78 7.78
N PHE A 96 -8.45 6.94 8.03
CA PHE A 96 -9.79 7.12 8.56
C PHE A 96 -10.62 7.97 7.60
N GLY A 97 -11.92 7.73 7.55
CA GLY A 97 -12.84 8.59 6.80
C GLY A 97 -13.71 7.83 5.80
N LYS A 98 -13.86 8.40 4.61
CA LYS A 98 -14.55 7.82 3.45
C LYS A 98 -13.57 7.68 2.28
N ALA A 99 -13.93 6.87 1.30
CA ALA A 99 -13.13 6.73 0.08
C ALA A 99 -12.82 8.09 -0.56
N ALA A 100 -11.60 8.22 -1.07
CA ALA A 100 -11.18 9.35 -1.89
C ALA A 100 -11.91 9.35 -3.26
N ALA A 101 -11.68 10.36 -4.10
CA ALA A 101 -12.40 10.47 -5.38
C ALA A 101 -11.91 9.53 -6.49
N GLY A 102 -10.72 8.95 -6.37
CA GLY A 102 -10.10 8.12 -7.43
C GLY A 102 -9.56 8.93 -8.61
N GLY A 103 -9.27 10.21 -8.39
CA GLY A 103 -8.77 11.16 -9.40
C GLY A 103 -7.28 11.01 -9.72
N ASN A 104 -6.81 9.78 -9.94
CA ASN A 104 -5.39 9.44 -10.08
C ASN A 104 -4.95 9.34 -11.54
N THR A 105 -5.03 10.46 -12.26
CA THR A 105 -4.72 10.52 -13.70
C THR A 105 -3.80 11.71 -13.96
N GLY A 106 -2.73 11.48 -14.73
CA GLY A 106 -1.87 12.54 -15.21
C GLY A 106 -2.56 13.37 -16.30
N SER A 107 -2.27 14.66 -16.35
CA SER A 107 -2.81 15.57 -17.36
C SER A 107 -1.76 16.52 -17.91
N ASP A 108 -1.94 16.96 -19.16
CA ASP A 108 -1.14 17.98 -19.84
C ASP A 108 -2.07 19.10 -20.32
N ASN A 109 -1.63 20.36 -20.25
CA ASN A 109 -2.37 21.48 -20.83
C ASN A 109 -2.26 21.44 -22.36
N ILE A 110 -3.38 21.66 -23.05
CA ILE A 110 -3.42 21.76 -24.51
C ILE A 110 -3.50 23.25 -24.88
N ASN A 111 -2.60 23.70 -25.74
CA ASN A 111 -2.72 25.01 -26.35
C ASN A 111 -3.75 24.97 -27.48
N LEU A 112 -4.89 25.66 -27.29
CA LEU A 112 -5.97 25.75 -28.27
C LEU A 112 -5.77 26.86 -29.30
N GLY A 113 -4.67 27.62 -29.23
CA GLY A 113 -4.37 28.73 -30.15
C GLY A 113 -5.19 30.00 -29.91
N ASN A 114 -5.99 30.06 -28.85
CA ASN A 114 -6.70 31.25 -28.38
C ASN A 114 -6.64 31.33 -26.84
N SER A 115 -6.78 32.54 -26.29
CA SER A 115 -6.71 32.80 -24.86
C SER A 115 -8.03 32.56 -24.11
N ASP A 116 -9.14 32.43 -24.84
CA ASP A 116 -10.48 32.40 -24.24
C ASP A 116 -10.83 31.01 -23.69
N TRP A 117 -10.10 29.98 -24.13
CA TRP A 117 -10.33 28.60 -23.75
C TRP A 117 -9.07 27.94 -23.19
N SER A 118 -9.26 27.16 -22.12
CA SER A 118 -8.24 26.22 -21.63
C SER A 118 -8.75 24.79 -21.75
N ALA A 119 -7.86 23.88 -22.12
CA ALA A 119 -8.14 22.45 -22.21
C ALA A 119 -7.01 21.67 -21.56
N MET A 120 -7.39 20.55 -20.93
CA MET A 120 -6.44 19.59 -20.36
C MET A 120 -6.72 18.22 -20.97
N LEU A 121 -5.67 17.57 -21.45
CA LEU A 121 -5.72 16.20 -21.89
C LEU A 121 -5.32 15.29 -20.74
N ALA A 122 -6.16 14.33 -20.37
CA ALA A 122 -5.69 13.21 -19.56
C ALA A 122 -4.60 12.47 -20.36
N THR A 123 -3.41 12.29 -19.81
CA THR A 123 -2.27 11.69 -20.52
C THR A 123 -1.99 10.24 -20.15
N GLY A 124 -2.37 9.82 -18.94
CA GLY A 124 -2.27 8.42 -18.56
C GLY A 124 -2.47 8.19 -17.07
N PRO A 125 -2.48 6.92 -16.65
CA PRO A 125 -2.80 6.53 -15.29
C PRO A 125 -1.63 6.71 -14.33
N GLN A 126 -1.95 6.92 -13.05
CA GLN A 126 -1.03 6.59 -11.97
C GLN A 126 -0.99 5.06 -11.76
N TYR A 127 0.14 4.52 -11.31
CA TYR A 127 0.28 3.12 -10.91
C TYR A 127 1.03 2.95 -9.57
N LEU A 128 0.86 1.79 -8.93
CA LEU A 128 1.68 1.36 -7.79
C LEU A 128 3.02 0.81 -8.27
N VAL A 129 4.15 1.34 -7.80
CA VAL A 129 5.48 0.89 -8.28
C VAL A 129 5.75 -0.58 -7.96
N SER A 130 5.20 -1.11 -6.86
CA SER A 130 5.43 -2.48 -6.41
C SER A 130 4.75 -3.55 -7.28
N THR A 131 3.58 -3.24 -7.85
CA THR A 131 2.75 -4.20 -8.59
C THR A 131 2.49 -3.80 -10.03
N HIS A 132 2.82 -2.56 -10.39
CA HIS A 132 2.43 -1.91 -11.64
C HIS A 132 0.90 -1.88 -11.86
N GLU A 133 0.13 -1.94 -10.77
CA GLU A 133 -1.32 -1.84 -10.83
C GLU A 133 -1.74 -0.39 -11.10
N TYR A 134 -2.52 -0.18 -12.16
CA TYR A 134 -3.12 1.12 -12.46
C TYR A 134 -4.20 1.53 -11.45
N LEU A 135 -4.17 2.81 -11.08
CA LEU A 135 -4.98 3.43 -10.04
C LEU A 135 -6.02 4.42 -10.56
N SER A 136 -6.10 4.66 -11.87
CA SER A 136 -7.17 5.47 -12.46
C SER A 136 -8.53 4.87 -12.10
N HIS A 137 -9.43 5.72 -11.61
CA HIS A 137 -10.76 5.33 -11.12
C HIS A 137 -10.75 4.38 -9.90
N LYS A 138 -9.60 4.15 -9.27
CA LYS A 138 -9.49 3.39 -8.02
C LYS A 138 -9.23 4.35 -6.87
N ALA A 139 -10.27 4.63 -6.11
CA ALA A 139 -10.18 5.43 -4.89
C ALA A 139 -9.25 4.80 -3.86
N LEU A 140 -8.56 5.65 -3.09
CA LEU A 140 -7.93 5.25 -1.85
C LEU A 140 -9.03 4.97 -0.82
N GLU A 141 -9.09 3.73 -0.34
CA GLU A 141 -10.05 3.31 0.69
C GLU A 141 -9.49 3.54 2.10
N PRO A 142 -10.33 3.98 3.05
CA PRO A 142 -9.91 4.10 4.43
C PRO A 142 -9.80 2.72 5.09
N HIS A 143 -8.85 2.58 6.01
CA HIS A 143 -8.74 1.40 6.86
C HIS A 143 -9.91 1.30 7.84
N GLU A 144 -10.42 2.46 8.26
CA GLU A 144 -11.54 2.64 9.18
C GLU A 144 -12.57 3.60 8.58
N LYS A 145 -13.72 3.03 8.19
CA LYS A 145 -14.83 3.78 7.61
C LYS A 145 -15.59 4.50 8.72
N VAL A 146 -15.41 5.80 8.79
CA VAL A 146 -16.04 6.69 9.78
C VAL A 146 -16.30 8.03 9.10
N TRP A 147 -17.41 8.68 9.41
CA TRP A 147 -17.72 9.99 8.85
C TRP A 147 -18.40 10.88 9.88
N PHE A 148 -18.69 12.12 9.49
CA PHE A 148 -19.39 13.07 10.34
C PHE A 148 -20.71 12.51 10.85
N ASP A 149 -20.85 12.50 12.16
CA ASP A 149 -22.11 12.39 12.86
C ASP A 149 -22.78 13.77 12.96
N ARG A 150 -24.09 13.83 12.74
CA ARG A 150 -24.83 15.10 12.71
C ARG A 150 -24.79 15.80 14.08
N ASP A 151 -24.92 15.03 15.14
CA ASP A 151 -24.99 15.58 16.49
C ASP A 151 -23.60 16.00 16.97
N ASP A 152 -22.55 15.25 16.63
CA ASP A 152 -21.16 15.69 16.83
C ASP A 152 -20.90 17.03 16.14
N VAL A 153 -21.26 17.15 14.85
CA VAL A 153 -21.07 18.42 14.10
C VAL A 153 -21.85 19.57 14.74
N ALA A 154 -23.08 19.32 15.20
CA ALA A 154 -23.89 20.33 15.90
C ALA A 154 -23.25 20.79 17.22
N ARG A 155 -22.45 19.93 17.86
CA ARG A 155 -21.64 20.26 19.06
C ARG A 155 -20.27 20.86 18.73
N GLY A 156 -19.94 21.08 17.45
CA GLY A 156 -18.62 21.57 17.03
C GLY A 156 -17.52 20.50 17.10
N GLU A 157 -17.90 19.23 17.07
CA GLU A 157 -17.01 18.08 17.20
C GLU A 157 -16.79 17.39 15.85
N ASP A 158 -15.66 16.69 15.72
CA ASP A 158 -15.30 15.97 14.50
C ASP A 158 -15.15 14.47 14.79
N THR A 159 -16.16 13.69 14.38
CA THR A 159 -16.23 12.24 14.57
C THR A 159 -15.02 11.49 14.00
N VAL A 160 -14.48 11.95 12.85
CA VAL A 160 -13.34 11.30 12.19
C VAL A 160 -12.05 11.59 12.97
N VAL A 161 -11.87 12.83 13.41
CA VAL A 161 -10.72 13.22 14.27
C VAL A 161 -10.79 12.50 15.62
N LYS A 162 -11.96 12.40 16.24
CA LYS A 162 -12.17 11.64 17.49
C LYS A 162 -11.74 10.18 17.34
N ALA A 163 -12.17 9.51 16.26
CA ALA A 163 -11.76 8.12 15.98
C ALA A 163 -10.24 7.99 15.81
N ALA A 164 -9.63 8.88 15.03
CA ALA A 164 -8.18 8.91 14.83
C ALA A 164 -7.41 9.15 16.14
N MET A 165 -7.86 10.08 16.98
CA MET A 165 -7.27 10.37 18.29
C MET A 165 -7.40 9.17 19.24
N ALA A 166 -8.56 8.53 19.28
CA ALA A 166 -8.77 7.33 20.09
C ALA A 166 -7.85 6.18 19.65
N TRP A 167 -7.66 5.98 18.35
CA TRP A 167 -6.71 5.01 17.84
C TRP A 167 -5.26 5.35 18.23
N ILE A 168 -4.83 6.60 18.05
CA ILE A 168 -3.48 7.05 18.45
C ILE A 168 -3.26 6.80 19.95
N ALA A 169 -4.21 7.18 20.80
CA ALA A 169 -4.12 7.01 22.25
C ALA A 169 -3.93 5.54 22.66
N LYS A 170 -4.64 4.61 22.01
CA LYS A 170 -4.48 3.15 22.23
C LYS A 170 -3.07 2.65 21.88
N GLN A 171 -2.41 3.25 20.90
CA GLN A 171 -1.05 2.87 20.51
C GLN A 171 0.02 3.42 21.47
N THR A 172 -0.31 4.47 22.23
CA THR A 172 0.63 5.13 23.17
C THR A 172 0.45 4.70 24.62
N THR A 173 -0.70 4.12 24.98
CA THR A 173 -1.05 3.73 26.35
C THR A 173 -0.87 2.25 26.64
N GLY A 174 -0.09 1.53 25.82
CA GLY A 174 0.26 0.15 26.08
C GLY A 174 1.04 0.02 27.38
N VAL A 175 0.35 -0.33 28.47
CA VAL A 175 0.91 -1.14 29.55
C VAL A 175 1.49 -2.37 28.87
N ALA A 176 2.76 -2.65 29.10
CA ALA A 176 3.41 -3.85 28.61
C ALA A 176 2.67 -5.06 29.19
N ASP A 177 1.89 -5.76 28.38
CA ASP A 177 1.55 -7.14 28.68
C ASP A 177 2.86 -7.93 28.65
N GLU A 178 3.31 -8.36 29.83
CA GLU A 178 4.52 -9.17 30.07
C GLU A 178 4.38 -10.62 29.57
N ALA A 179 3.86 -10.80 28.36
CA ALA A 179 3.88 -12.08 27.67
C ALA A 179 3.88 -11.86 26.16
N SER A 180 5.04 -11.53 25.58
CA SER A 180 5.51 -11.94 24.24
C SER A 180 6.64 -11.02 23.78
N GLY A 181 7.67 -11.59 23.16
CA GLY A 181 8.85 -10.87 22.69
C GLY A 181 8.52 -9.63 21.86
N SER A 182 9.40 -8.63 21.92
CA SER A 182 9.31 -7.36 21.21
C SER A 182 8.67 -7.53 19.82
N LEU A 183 7.61 -6.75 19.55
CA LEU A 183 6.99 -6.72 18.23
C LEU A 183 8.07 -6.56 17.15
N PRO A 184 7.96 -7.28 16.02
CA PRO A 184 8.93 -7.13 14.95
C PRO A 184 9.06 -5.67 14.53
N THR A 185 10.29 -5.21 14.35
CA THR A 185 10.55 -3.82 13.88
C THR A 185 10.65 -3.74 12.36
N GLN A 186 10.73 -4.89 11.68
CA GLN A 186 10.92 -4.98 10.24
C GLN A 186 9.96 -5.98 9.60
N PHE A 187 9.59 -5.71 8.34
CA PHE A 187 8.92 -6.67 7.48
C PHE A 187 9.94 -7.70 7.01
N MET A 188 9.67 -8.98 7.23
CA MET A 188 10.59 -10.05 6.86
C MET A 188 9.83 -11.30 6.45
N LEU A 189 10.14 -11.84 5.27
CA LEU A 189 9.78 -13.19 4.89
C LEU A 189 10.99 -14.09 5.15
N GLN A 190 10.82 -15.16 5.92
CA GLN A 190 11.90 -16.11 6.19
C GLN A 190 11.95 -17.22 5.13
N GLN A 191 13.11 -17.86 5.01
CA GLN A 191 13.22 -19.08 4.22
C GLN A 191 12.34 -20.16 4.86
N ASN A 192 11.50 -20.80 4.05
CA ASN A 192 10.64 -21.89 4.49
C ASN A 192 11.48 -23.04 5.08
N TYR A 193 10.95 -23.70 6.11
CA TYR A 193 11.60 -24.81 6.77
C TYR A 193 10.63 -25.98 7.00
N PRO A 194 11.00 -27.22 6.65
CA PRO A 194 12.26 -27.60 5.96
C PRO A 194 12.29 -27.09 4.51
N ASN A 195 13.50 -26.99 3.92
CA ASN A 195 13.73 -26.78 2.49
C ASN A 195 15.05 -27.46 2.07
N PRO A 196 15.05 -28.50 1.21
CA PRO A 196 13.89 -29.10 0.56
C PRO A 196 12.89 -29.75 1.53
N PHE A 197 11.64 -29.94 1.12
CA PHE A 197 10.57 -30.47 1.98
C PHE A 197 9.75 -31.59 1.34
N ASN A 198 9.12 -32.42 2.16
CA ASN A 198 8.22 -33.49 1.76
C ASN A 198 7.20 -33.85 2.87
N PRO A 199 5.87 -33.80 2.63
CA PRO A 199 5.17 -33.01 1.62
C PRO A 199 4.90 -31.58 2.10
N SER A 200 5.20 -31.25 3.37
CA SER A 200 4.84 -29.97 3.99
C SER A 200 6.03 -29.14 4.43
N THR A 201 5.87 -27.82 4.40
CA THR A 201 6.85 -26.85 4.89
C THR A 201 6.15 -25.69 5.60
N ALA A 202 6.84 -25.07 6.54
CA ALA A 202 6.39 -23.87 7.24
C ALA A 202 7.00 -22.63 6.61
N ILE A 203 6.17 -21.63 6.31
CA ILE A 203 6.55 -20.31 5.81
C ILE A 203 6.32 -19.32 6.95
N THR A 204 7.41 -18.76 7.47
CA THR A 204 7.36 -17.77 8.56
C THR A 204 7.58 -16.37 8.02
N TYR A 205 6.78 -15.42 8.47
CA TYR A 205 6.97 -14.00 8.18
C TYR A 205 6.65 -13.12 9.38
N GLN A 206 7.22 -11.91 9.35
CA GLN A 206 7.05 -10.91 10.39
C GLN A 206 6.44 -9.66 9.78
N LEU A 207 5.41 -9.16 10.44
CA LEU A 207 4.76 -7.91 10.13
C LEU A 207 5.08 -6.95 11.26
N PRO A 208 5.75 -5.82 10.97
CA PRO A 208 6.02 -4.85 12.01
C PRO A 208 4.75 -4.14 12.48
N LEU A 209 3.71 -4.16 11.64
CA LEU A 209 2.43 -3.48 11.83
C LEU A 209 1.26 -4.25 11.23
N ASN A 210 0.06 -3.88 11.65
CA ASN A 210 -1.18 -4.45 11.12
C ASN A 210 -1.27 -4.22 9.61
N SER A 211 -1.38 -5.29 8.84
CA SER A 211 -1.30 -5.25 7.38
C SER A 211 -2.36 -6.17 6.77
N GLU A 212 -2.89 -5.77 5.61
CA GLU A 212 -3.56 -6.74 4.73
C GLU A 212 -2.50 -7.58 4.05
N VAL A 213 -2.62 -8.91 4.18
CA VAL A 213 -1.61 -9.89 3.77
C VAL A 213 -2.17 -10.79 2.68
N LYS A 214 -1.38 -11.00 1.63
CA LYS A 214 -1.58 -12.07 0.66
C LYS A 214 -0.31 -12.93 0.59
N LEU A 215 -0.46 -14.23 0.80
CA LEU A 215 0.62 -15.20 0.66
C LEU A 215 0.21 -16.23 -0.39
N ALA A 216 0.97 -16.32 -1.48
CA ALA A 216 0.66 -17.23 -2.57
C ALA A 216 1.91 -17.99 -3.05
N VAL A 217 1.70 -19.20 -3.53
CA VAL A 217 2.71 -20.11 -4.09
C VAL A 217 2.54 -20.19 -5.60
N TYR A 218 3.66 -20.12 -6.31
CA TYR A 218 3.76 -20.15 -7.77
C TYR A 218 4.76 -21.22 -8.20
N ASN A 219 4.57 -21.79 -9.39
CA ASN A 219 5.57 -22.64 -10.02
C ASN A 219 6.66 -21.79 -10.71
N ILE A 220 7.70 -22.43 -11.24
CA ILE A 220 8.80 -21.73 -11.91
C ILE A 220 8.38 -20.96 -13.18
N ALA A 221 7.24 -21.33 -13.79
CA ALA A 221 6.66 -20.62 -14.92
C ALA A 221 5.82 -19.39 -14.48
N GLY A 222 5.75 -19.08 -13.18
CA GLY A 222 4.97 -17.97 -12.62
C GLY A 222 3.47 -18.25 -12.53
N GLN A 223 3.02 -19.47 -12.77
CA GLN A 223 1.61 -19.84 -12.63
C GLN A 223 1.27 -20.02 -11.15
N LEU A 224 0.12 -19.49 -10.73
CA LEU A 224 -0.40 -19.66 -9.38
C LEU A 224 -0.67 -21.15 -9.12
N VAL A 225 -0.11 -21.67 -8.03
CA VAL A 225 -0.28 -23.05 -7.57
C VAL A 225 -1.27 -23.08 -6.41
N ARG A 226 -1.10 -22.18 -5.44
CA ARG A 226 -2.00 -22.08 -4.29
C ARG A 226 -1.94 -20.73 -3.60
N THR A 227 -3.10 -20.19 -3.26
CA THR A 227 -3.21 -19.08 -2.30
C THR A 227 -3.29 -19.64 -0.88
N LEU A 228 -2.39 -19.22 0.01
CA LEU A 228 -2.31 -19.68 1.41
C LEU A 228 -2.97 -18.70 2.39
N VAL A 229 -2.91 -17.42 2.08
CA VAL A 229 -3.60 -16.32 2.78
C VAL A 229 -4.10 -15.37 1.70
N ASP A 230 -5.40 -15.04 1.69
CA ASP A 230 -5.98 -14.16 0.67
C ASP A 230 -6.56 -12.88 1.26
N ARG A 231 -5.77 -11.80 1.19
CA ARG A 231 -6.16 -10.44 1.61
C ARG A 231 -6.72 -10.39 3.03
N GLU A 232 -6.13 -11.15 3.93
CA GLU A 232 -6.53 -11.19 5.34
C GLU A 232 -5.82 -10.09 6.13
N ARG A 233 -6.52 -9.49 7.10
CA ARG A 233 -5.92 -8.49 8.00
C ARG A 233 -5.21 -9.18 9.17
N HIS A 234 -3.90 -9.07 9.19
CA HIS A 234 -3.05 -9.56 10.27
C HIS A 234 -2.59 -8.39 11.14
N ASN A 235 -2.53 -8.57 12.46
CA ASN A 235 -1.91 -7.59 13.37
C ASN A 235 -0.38 -7.59 13.24
N ALA A 236 0.29 -6.61 13.83
CA ALA A 236 1.74 -6.66 14.03
C ALA A 236 2.14 -7.95 14.76
N GLY A 237 3.12 -8.68 14.27
CA GLY A 237 3.52 -9.95 14.85
C GLY A 237 4.24 -10.89 13.88
N ALA A 238 4.64 -12.04 14.41
CA ALA A 238 5.19 -13.14 13.61
C ALA A 238 4.09 -14.15 13.31
N TYR A 239 4.07 -14.65 12.08
CA TYR A 239 3.09 -15.61 11.58
C TYR A 239 3.82 -16.77 10.92
N THR A 240 3.26 -17.96 11.08
CA THR A 240 3.74 -19.17 10.41
C THR A 240 2.57 -19.82 9.71
N ILE A 241 2.69 -20.00 8.39
CA ILE A 241 1.69 -20.62 7.53
C ILE A 241 2.27 -21.89 6.93
N THR A 242 1.55 -23.00 7.01
CA THR A 242 2.00 -24.28 6.45
C THR A 242 1.46 -24.46 5.04
N TRP A 243 2.34 -24.87 4.11
CA TRP A 243 1.92 -25.43 2.83
C TRP A 243 2.13 -26.94 2.84
N ASP A 244 1.13 -27.69 2.38
CA ASP A 244 1.08 -29.15 2.36
C ASP A 244 1.46 -29.77 0.99
N GLY A 245 2.00 -28.95 0.09
CA GLY A 245 2.40 -29.39 -1.25
C GLY A 245 1.22 -29.72 -2.16
N LYS A 246 0.02 -29.18 -1.90
CA LYS A 246 -1.14 -29.28 -2.81
C LYS A 246 -1.42 -27.97 -3.53
N ASP A 247 -1.99 -28.08 -4.73
CA ASP A 247 -2.52 -26.96 -5.50
C ASP A 247 -3.94 -26.54 -5.03
N GLU A 248 -4.55 -25.54 -5.68
CA GLU A 248 -5.91 -25.05 -5.37
C GLU A 248 -7.01 -26.10 -5.56
N SER A 249 -6.79 -27.12 -6.41
CA SER A 249 -7.74 -28.23 -6.58
C SER A 249 -7.61 -29.32 -5.52
N GLY A 250 -6.66 -29.16 -4.59
CA GLY A 250 -6.31 -30.17 -3.59
C GLY A 250 -5.46 -31.31 -4.16
N LYS A 251 -5.00 -31.22 -5.41
CA LYS A 251 -4.12 -32.20 -6.03
C LYS A 251 -2.68 -31.97 -5.58
N LEU A 252 -1.95 -33.07 -5.47
CA LEU A 252 -0.54 -33.05 -5.14
C LEU A 252 0.27 -32.33 -6.22
N ALA A 253 1.03 -31.32 -5.81
CA ALA A 253 2.00 -30.65 -6.66
C ALA A 253 3.20 -31.58 -6.94
N ALA A 254 3.79 -31.46 -8.14
CA ALA A 254 4.93 -32.29 -8.56
C ALA A 254 6.22 -31.87 -7.85
N SER A 255 7.19 -32.80 -7.76
CA SER A 255 8.54 -32.48 -7.28
C SER A 255 9.17 -31.38 -8.16
N GLY A 256 9.80 -30.39 -7.53
CA GLY A 256 10.35 -29.25 -8.28
C GLY A 256 10.54 -27.98 -7.45
N VAL A 257 10.90 -26.91 -8.16
CA VAL A 257 11.13 -25.57 -7.57
C VAL A 257 9.83 -24.75 -7.64
N TYR A 258 9.49 -24.16 -6.51
CA TYR A 258 8.36 -23.25 -6.34
C TYR A 258 8.84 -21.92 -5.77
N VAL A 259 8.04 -20.87 -5.96
CA VAL A 259 8.25 -19.54 -5.39
C VAL A 259 7.04 -19.20 -4.53
N TYR A 260 7.24 -18.78 -3.29
CA TYR A 260 6.20 -18.16 -2.50
C TYR A 260 6.44 -16.66 -2.42
N ARG A 261 5.35 -15.90 -2.50
CA ARG A 261 5.33 -14.43 -2.52
C ARG A 261 4.40 -13.92 -1.43
N LEU A 262 4.96 -13.09 -0.56
CA LEU A 262 4.23 -12.38 0.48
C LEU A 262 4.03 -10.93 0.05
N GLU A 263 2.78 -10.48 0.03
CA GLU A 263 2.39 -9.10 -0.18
C GLU A 263 1.79 -8.56 1.12
N ALA A 264 2.27 -7.41 1.58
CA ALA A 264 1.72 -6.70 2.73
C ALA A 264 1.78 -5.19 2.49
N VAL A 265 0.62 -4.57 2.24
CA VAL A 265 0.43 -3.13 1.94
C VAL A 265 1.40 -2.59 0.87
N SER A 266 2.60 -2.17 1.27
CA SER A 266 3.64 -1.57 0.41
C SER A 266 4.87 -2.46 0.21
N ARG A 267 4.88 -3.65 0.79
CA ARG A 267 6.02 -4.59 0.73
C ARG A 267 5.63 -5.85 -0.01
N VAL A 268 6.52 -6.28 -0.88
CA VAL A 268 6.45 -7.55 -1.58
C VAL A 268 7.80 -8.21 -1.40
N ASP A 269 7.82 -9.44 -0.89
CA ASP A 269 9.02 -10.27 -0.84
C ASP A 269 8.69 -11.67 -1.36
N SER A 270 9.69 -12.36 -1.89
CA SER A 270 9.52 -13.67 -2.50
C SER A 270 10.75 -14.54 -2.28
N LYS A 271 10.52 -15.83 -2.06
CA LYS A 271 11.58 -16.81 -1.84
C LYS A 271 11.28 -18.12 -2.56
N LYS A 272 12.34 -18.85 -2.89
CA LYS A 272 12.29 -20.13 -3.57
C LYS A 272 12.22 -21.27 -2.56
N MET A 273 11.54 -22.35 -2.91
CA MET A 273 11.49 -23.60 -2.15
C MET A 273 11.53 -24.81 -3.09
N ILE A 274 11.98 -25.95 -2.58
CA ILE A 274 12.16 -27.19 -3.32
C ILE A 274 11.28 -28.26 -2.68
N LEU A 275 10.28 -28.74 -3.43
CA LEU A 275 9.45 -29.87 -3.04
C LEU A 275 10.11 -31.16 -3.55
N LEU A 276 10.39 -32.08 -2.62
CA LEU A 276 10.82 -33.44 -2.92
C LEU A 276 9.66 -34.38 -2.68
N ARG A 277 9.43 -35.26 -3.65
CA ARG A 277 8.44 -36.31 -3.56
C ARG A 277 8.91 -37.50 -4.35
#